data_AF-A0A0C4F5V6-F1
#
_entry.id   AF-A0A0C4F5V6-F1
#
_cell.length_a   1.000
_cell.length_b   1.000
_cell.length_c   1.000
_cell.angle_alpha   90.00
_cell.angle_beta   90.00
_cell.angle_gamma   90.00
#
_symmetry.space_group_name_H-M   'P 1'
#
loop_
_entity.id
_entity.type
_entity.pdbx_description
1 polymer ?
#
loop_
_entity_poly.entity_id
_entity_poly.type
_entity_poly.pdbx_seq_one_letter_code
_entity_poly.pdbx_strand_id
1 'polypeptide(L)'
;MQLDIQDLYRLEGQWLRFQNWACRTASFFAFAVYTLNGWKWNTLLTYNAGVKKYIRFKRITSNVRVLLPATEKDIYHFCWWAGRAVGKQTSREVTAKTVARYLFGLRAWHLYHDHTYPSGSASKVIVLLRSSAWLDAESPARPPKSAIHLHHLVHLYATWRGGDPFKRAALDLALVTFWGMTRLAELTYCWE
;
A
#
# COMPACT_ATOMS: atom_id res chain seq x y z
N MET A 1 2.62 -13.02 15.98
CA MET A 1 1.82 -13.45 14.82
C MET A 1 2.77 -13.51 13.62
N GLN A 2 3.42 -14.65 13.48
CA GLN A 2 4.47 -14.92 12.51
C GLN A 2 3.76 -15.28 11.20
N LEU A 3 3.98 -14.50 10.14
CA LEU A 3 3.48 -14.84 8.81
C LEU A 3 4.32 -16.01 8.30
N ASP A 4 3.64 -17.11 8.00
CA ASP A 4 4.22 -18.36 7.50
C ASP A 4 4.64 -18.21 6.03
N ILE A 5 5.64 -18.95 5.59
CA ILE A 5 6.07 -19.06 4.20
C ILE A 5 4.89 -19.51 3.30
N GLN A 6 3.90 -20.22 3.87
CA GLN A 6 2.64 -20.50 3.18
C GLN A 6 1.76 -19.27 2.90
N ASP A 7 1.87 -18.19 3.68
CA ASP A 7 1.20 -16.91 3.38
C ASP A 7 1.89 -16.15 2.23
N LEU A 8 3.21 -16.35 2.06
CA LEU A 8 3.95 -15.87 0.89
C LEU A 8 3.55 -16.63 -0.37
N TYR A 9 3.37 -17.95 -0.31
CA TYR A 9 2.80 -18.73 -1.43
C TYR A 9 1.33 -18.39 -1.71
N ARG A 10 0.55 -17.99 -0.71
CA ARG A 10 -0.82 -17.47 -0.90
C ARG A 10 -0.83 -16.10 -1.58
N LEU A 11 0.21 -15.28 -1.38
CA LEU A 11 0.47 -14.07 -2.16
C LEU A 11 1.00 -14.41 -3.56
N GLU A 12 1.72 -15.52 -3.74
CA GLU A 12 2.07 -16.02 -5.07
C GLU A 12 0.88 -16.54 -5.87
N GLY A 13 -0.17 -17.05 -5.21
CA GLY A 13 -1.47 -17.28 -5.85
C GLY A 13 -2.12 -16.01 -6.42
N GLN A 14 -1.70 -14.81 -5.97
CA GLN A 14 -2.10 -13.54 -6.60
C GLN A 14 -1.26 -13.21 -7.85
N TRP A 15 -0.07 -13.77 -8.02
CA TRP A 15 0.71 -13.68 -9.27
C TRP A 15 0.02 -14.42 -10.42
N LEU A 16 -0.51 -15.63 -10.18
CA LEU A 16 -1.23 -16.39 -11.22
C LEU A 16 -2.56 -15.73 -11.64
N ARG A 17 -3.19 -14.95 -10.76
CA ARG A 17 -4.36 -14.12 -11.11
C ARG A 17 -4.00 -12.80 -11.80
N PHE A 18 -2.75 -12.34 -11.67
CA PHE A 18 -2.21 -11.21 -12.42
C PHE A 18 -1.72 -11.62 -13.82
N GLN A 19 -1.06 -12.78 -13.95
CA GLN A 19 -0.65 -13.33 -15.24
C GLN A 19 -1.85 -13.67 -16.14
N ASN A 20 -2.96 -14.15 -15.57
CA ASN A 20 -4.17 -14.48 -16.35
C ASN A 20 -5.01 -13.27 -16.80
N TRP A 21 -4.59 -12.04 -16.49
CA TRP A 21 -5.30 -10.83 -16.96
C TRP A 21 -4.60 -10.16 -18.15
N ALA A 22 -3.36 -10.53 -18.47
CA ALA A 22 -2.58 -9.98 -19.57
C ALA A 22 -2.15 -11.05 -20.58
N CYS A 23 -2.99 -11.20 -21.60
CA CYS A 23 -2.68 -11.46 -23.00
C CYS A 23 -1.93 -12.73 -23.47
N ARG A 24 -2.40 -13.18 -24.64
CA ARG A 24 -1.78 -14.10 -25.58
C ARG A 24 -0.61 -13.37 -26.24
N THR A 25 0.55 -14.03 -26.40
CA THR A 25 1.81 -13.62 -27.07
C THR A 25 2.93 -13.01 -26.21
N ALA A 26 4.15 -13.54 -26.37
CA ALA A 26 5.33 -13.31 -25.53
C ALA A 26 5.97 -11.91 -25.68
N SER A 27 5.79 -11.24 -26.82
CA SER A 27 6.36 -9.90 -27.06
C SER A 27 5.69 -8.83 -26.18
N PHE A 28 4.39 -8.95 -25.92
CA PHE A 28 3.65 -8.04 -25.05
C PHE A 28 4.09 -8.12 -23.58
N PHE A 29 4.61 -9.28 -23.16
CA PHE A 29 5.08 -9.52 -21.80
C PHE A 29 6.39 -8.76 -21.49
N ALA A 30 7.31 -8.67 -22.45
CA ALA A 30 8.59 -7.99 -22.24
C ALA A 30 8.43 -6.47 -22.04
N PHE A 31 7.60 -5.81 -22.86
CA PHE A 31 7.28 -4.39 -22.70
C PHE A 31 6.53 -4.10 -21.40
N ALA A 32 5.56 -4.95 -21.06
CA ALA A 32 4.81 -4.86 -19.81
C ALA A 32 5.74 -4.93 -18.58
N VAL A 33 6.68 -5.86 -18.55
CA VAL A 33 7.65 -6.01 -17.45
C VAL A 33 8.61 -4.82 -17.41
N TYR A 34 9.08 -4.35 -18.57
CA TYR A 34 9.95 -3.17 -18.65
C TYR A 34 9.30 -1.91 -18.06
N THR A 35 8.05 -1.64 -18.41
CA THR A 35 7.29 -0.50 -17.86
C THR A 35 7.09 -0.62 -16.35
N LEU A 36 6.79 -1.82 -15.84
CA LEU A 36 6.62 -2.05 -14.39
C LEU A 36 7.93 -1.86 -13.62
N ASN A 37 9.07 -2.23 -14.20
CA ASN A 37 10.39 -2.03 -13.61
C ASN A 37 10.77 -0.54 -13.49
N GLY A 38 10.05 0.36 -14.17
CA GLY A 38 10.17 1.81 -13.99
C GLY A 38 9.76 2.30 -12.58
N TRP A 39 9.04 1.49 -11.80
CA TRP A 39 8.63 1.81 -10.44
C TRP A 39 9.32 0.92 -9.39
N LYS A 40 9.65 1.50 -8.23
CA LYS A 40 10.08 0.71 -7.06
C LYS A 40 8.98 -0.26 -6.63
N TRP A 41 9.37 -1.46 -6.20
CA TRP A 41 8.45 -2.52 -5.77
C TRP A 41 7.42 -2.05 -4.72
N ASN A 42 7.87 -1.31 -3.70
CA ASN A 42 6.98 -0.76 -2.66
C ASN A 42 5.91 0.21 -3.22
N THR A 43 6.23 0.91 -4.31
CA THR A 43 5.29 1.79 -5.01
C THR A 43 4.23 0.97 -5.73
N LEU A 44 4.62 -0.08 -6.44
CA LEU A 44 3.70 -1.02 -7.11
C LEU A 44 2.73 -1.66 -6.12
N LEU A 45 3.21 -2.08 -4.95
CA LEU A 45 2.35 -2.62 -3.89
C LEU A 45 1.30 -1.61 -3.43
N THR A 46 1.69 -0.34 -3.26
CA THR A 46 0.78 0.74 -2.85
C THR A 46 -0.24 1.06 -3.95
N TYR A 47 0.19 1.07 -5.21
CA TYR A 47 -0.69 1.29 -6.36
C TYR A 47 -1.72 0.18 -6.48
N ASN A 48 -1.28 -1.07 -6.38
CA ASN A 48 -2.14 -2.25 -6.38
C ASN A 48 -3.17 -2.21 -5.23
N ALA A 49 -2.77 -1.78 -4.04
CA ALA A 49 -3.70 -1.59 -2.93
C ALA A 49 -4.79 -0.55 -3.25
N GLY A 50 -4.42 0.55 -3.93
CA GLY A 50 -5.35 1.58 -4.39
C GLY A 50 -6.35 1.06 -5.41
N VAL A 51 -5.87 0.37 -6.45
CA VAL A 51 -6.72 -0.22 -7.49
C VAL A 51 -7.67 -1.26 -6.88
N LYS A 52 -7.18 -2.13 -5.98
CA LYS A 52 -8.03 -3.12 -5.27
C LYS A 52 -9.11 -2.45 -4.42
N LYS A 53 -8.78 -1.36 -3.71
CA LYS A 53 -9.75 -0.60 -2.91
C LYS A 53 -10.83 0.02 -3.80
N TYR A 54 -10.45 0.55 -4.95
CA TYR A 54 -11.37 1.11 -5.94
C TYR A 54 -12.28 0.04 -6.57
N ILE A 55 -11.73 -1.12 -6.95
CA ILE A 55 -12.53 -2.25 -7.44
C ILE A 55 -13.58 -2.66 -6.40
N ARG A 56 -13.21 -2.69 -5.12
CA ARG A 56 -14.16 -2.98 -4.03
C ARG A 56 -15.25 -1.91 -3.92
N PHE A 57 -14.89 -0.63 -4.04
CA PHE A 57 -15.86 0.47 -4.12
C PHE A 57 -16.88 0.26 -5.24
N LYS A 58 -16.40 -0.01 -6.47
CA LYS A 58 -17.26 -0.22 -7.64
C LYS A 58 -18.19 -1.41 -7.46
N ARG A 59 -17.68 -2.53 -6.93
CA ARG A 59 -18.51 -3.73 -6.66
C ARG A 59 -19.64 -3.49 -5.66
N ILE A 60 -19.43 -2.58 -4.70
CA ILE A 60 -20.45 -2.26 -3.67
C ILE A 60 -21.44 -1.22 -4.18
N THR A 61 -20.95 -0.23 -4.93
CA THR A 61 -21.73 0.97 -5.30
C THR A 61 -22.42 0.83 -6.66
N SER A 62 -21.96 -0.09 -7.50
CA SER A 62 -22.47 -0.26 -8.86
C SER A 62 -22.60 -1.74 -9.19
N ASN A 63 -23.76 -2.16 -9.70
CA ASN A 63 -23.99 -3.53 -10.16
C ASN A 63 -23.38 -3.80 -11.56
N VAL A 64 -22.33 -3.05 -11.92
CA VAL A 64 -21.75 -3.02 -13.26
C VAL A 64 -20.55 -3.96 -13.32
N ARG A 65 -20.49 -4.80 -14.36
CA ARG A 65 -19.37 -5.75 -14.56
C ARG A 65 -18.06 -5.07 -14.95
N VAL A 66 -18.14 -3.90 -15.59
CA VAL A 66 -16.98 -3.07 -15.96
C VAL A 66 -16.58 -2.21 -14.77
N LEU A 67 -15.36 -2.44 -14.26
CA LEU A 67 -14.85 -1.77 -13.06
C LEU A 67 -13.89 -0.63 -13.40
N LEU A 68 -13.09 -0.80 -14.45
CA LEU A 68 -12.11 0.14 -14.99
C LEU A 68 -12.28 0.22 -16.52
N PRO A 69 -11.89 1.31 -17.19
CA PRO A 69 -11.25 2.52 -16.67
C PRO A 69 -12.17 3.36 -15.77
N ALA A 70 -11.59 4.05 -14.77
CA ALA A 70 -12.39 4.90 -13.88
C ALA A 70 -12.84 6.17 -14.59
N THR A 71 -14.14 6.49 -14.48
CA THR A 71 -14.70 7.74 -15.02
C THR A 71 -14.49 8.90 -14.04
N GLU A 72 -14.71 10.13 -14.52
CA GLU A 72 -14.66 11.32 -13.66
C GLU A 72 -15.60 11.20 -12.44
N LYS A 73 -16.81 10.69 -12.65
CA LYS A 73 -17.78 10.44 -11.58
C LYS A 73 -17.27 9.41 -10.59
N ASP A 74 -16.68 8.33 -11.09
CA ASP A 74 -16.12 7.30 -10.23
C ASP A 74 -15.02 7.84 -9.32
N ILE A 75 -14.16 8.74 -9.81
CA ILE A 75 -13.05 9.29 -9.03
C ILE A 75 -13.55 10.10 -7.82
N TYR A 76 -14.44 11.08 -8.01
CA TYR A 76 -14.88 11.90 -6.89
C TYR A 76 -15.86 11.14 -5.96
N HIS A 77 -16.67 10.20 -6.47
CA HIS A 77 -17.46 9.29 -5.63
C HIS A 77 -16.56 8.35 -4.82
N PHE A 78 -15.48 7.84 -5.42
CA PHE A 78 -14.50 7.02 -4.72
C PHE A 78 -13.80 7.81 -3.60
N CYS A 79 -13.45 9.08 -3.84
CA CYS A 79 -12.85 9.92 -2.80
C CYS A 79 -13.77 10.09 -1.60
N TRP A 80 -15.06 10.37 -1.85
CA TRP A 80 -16.08 10.46 -0.79
C TRP A 80 -16.33 9.11 -0.10
N TRP A 81 -16.32 8.00 -0.86
CA TRP A 81 -16.53 6.66 -0.32
C TRP A 81 -15.33 6.11 0.47
N ALA A 82 -14.09 6.44 0.09
CA ALA A 82 -12.89 5.96 0.75
C ALA A 82 -12.46 6.87 1.90
N GLY A 83 -12.62 8.19 1.75
CA GLY A 83 -12.27 9.18 2.76
C GLY A 83 -13.25 9.23 3.92
N ARG A 84 -12.82 9.89 5.00
CA ARG A 84 -13.69 10.24 6.12
C ARG A 84 -14.66 11.33 5.67
N ALA A 85 -15.91 11.25 6.13
CA ALA A 85 -16.94 12.24 5.82
C ALA A 85 -17.86 12.44 7.02
N VAL A 86 -18.45 13.63 7.14
CA VAL A 86 -19.42 13.95 8.21
C VAL A 86 -20.62 13.01 8.10
N GLY A 87 -21.06 12.45 9.22
CA GLY A 87 -22.17 11.49 9.27
C GLY A 87 -21.82 10.07 8.80
N LYS A 88 -20.54 9.81 8.48
CA LYS A 88 -20.05 8.52 8.03
C LYS A 88 -19.08 7.96 9.07
N GLN A 89 -19.44 6.83 9.68
CA GLN A 89 -18.56 6.09 10.59
C GLN A 89 -18.49 4.63 10.16
N THR A 90 -17.94 4.41 8.97
CA THR A 90 -17.72 3.07 8.46
C THR A 90 -16.29 2.62 8.76
N SER A 91 -16.12 1.37 9.19
CA SER A 91 -14.82 0.70 9.41
C SER A 91 -13.88 0.71 8.18
N ARG A 92 -14.35 1.19 7.03
CA ARG A 92 -13.68 1.13 5.73
C ARG A 92 -12.97 2.43 5.35
N GLU A 93 -13.15 3.48 6.13
CA GLU A 93 -12.60 4.80 5.86
C GLU A 93 -11.09 4.85 6.08
N VAL A 94 -10.42 5.65 5.26
CA VAL A 94 -8.98 5.87 5.35
C VAL A 94 -8.72 7.38 5.36
N THR A 95 -7.52 7.75 5.80
CA THR A 95 -7.10 9.16 5.80
C THR A 95 -7.07 9.74 4.39
N ALA A 96 -7.27 11.06 4.26
CA ALA A 96 -7.14 11.81 3.03
C ALA A 96 -5.79 11.55 2.34
N LYS A 97 -4.71 11.45 3.12
CA LYS A 97 -3.38 11.09 2.62
C LYS A 97 -3.35 9.70 1.98
N THR A 98 -4.05 8.74 2.57
CA THR A 98 -4.18 7.39 1.99
C THR A 98 -5.05 7.39 0.74
N VAL A 99 -6.16 8.14 0.72
CA VAL A 99 -6.99 8.29 -0.50
C VAL A 99 -6.16 8.88 -1.64
N ALA A 100 -5.37 9.92 -1.39
CA ALA A 100 -4.48 10.51 -2.39
C ALA A 100 -3.48 9.48 -2.96
N ARG A 101 -2.93 8.60 -2.12
CA ARG A 101 -2.08 7.48 -2.56
C ARG A 101 -2.82 6.49 -3.45
N TYR A 102 -4.09 6.20 -3.16
CA TYR A 102 -4.90 5.36 -4.02
C TYR A 102 -5.16 6.00 -5.38
N LEU A 103 -5.34 7.32 -5.45
CA LEU A 103 -5.48 8.05 -6.71
C LEU A 103 -4.21 7.96 -7.58
N PHE A 104 -3.02 7.99 -6.98
CA PHE A 104 -1.78 7.72 -7.73
C PHE A 104 -1.77 6.30 -8.31
N GLY A 105 -2.27 5.31 -7.57
CA GLY A 105 -2.44 3.96 -8.08
C GLY A 105 -3.40 3.87 -9.26
N LEU A 106 -4.52 4.60 -9.22
CA LEU A 106 -5.45 4.67 -10.35
C LEU A 106 -4.83 5.36 -11.57
N ARG A 107 -4.11 6.47 -11.37
CA ARG A 107 -3.35 7.13 -12.45
C ARG A 107 -2.32 6.20 -13.09
N ALA A 108 -1.59 5.44 -12.27
CA ALA A 108 -0.61 4.49 -12.75
C ALA A 108 -1.27 3.34 -13.54
N TRP A 109 -2.43 2.86 -13.10
CA TRP A 109 -3.22 1.88 -13.86
C TRP A 109 -3.62 2.46 -15.22
N HIS A 110 -4.16 3.68 -15.26
CA HIS A 110 -4.54 4.36 -16.51
C HIS A 110 -3.34 4.52 -17.45
N LEU A 111 -2.20 4.97 -16.93
CA LEU A 111 -0.96 5.12 -17.70
C LEU A 111 -0.45 3.78 -18.24
N TYR A 112 -0.48 2.72 -17.44
CA TYR A 112 0.02 1.39 -17.83
C TYR A 112 -0.86 0.70 -18.88
N HIS A 113 -2.16 1.02 -18.91
CA HIS A 113 -3.13 0.45 -19.85
C HIS A 113 -3.49 1.39 -21.00
N ASP A 114 -2.72 2.46 -21.22
CA ASP A 114 -2.92 3.43 -22.29
C ASP A 114 -4.34 4.06 -22.30
N HIS A 115 -4.90 4.27 -21.11
CA HIS A 115 -6.19 4.93 -20.94
C HIS A 115 -6.02 6.33 -20.34
N THR A 116 -6.77 7.32 -20.86
CA THR A 116 -6.73 8.68 -20.33
C THR A 116 -7.32 8.76 -18.93
N TYR A 117 -6.55 9.27 -17.97
CA TYR A 117 -7.06 9.57 -16.62
C TYR A 117 -7.99 10.80 -16.66
N PRO A 118 -9.20 10.76 -16.06
CA PRO A 118 -10.14 11.87 -16.11
C PRO A 118 -9.65 13.08 -15.31
N SER A 119 -9.27 14.16 -16.00
CA SER A 119 -8.74 15.39 -15.40
C SER A 119 -9.82 16.37 -14.92
N GLY A 120 -11.05 16.30 -15.46
CA GLY A 120 -12.16 17.21 -15.11
C GLY A 120 -12.52 17.26 -13.62
N SER A 121 -12.31 16.14 -12.91
CA SER A 121 -12.63 16.05 -11.46
C SER A 121 -11.57 16.64 -10.54
N ALA A 122 -10.43 17.10 -11.05
CA ALA A 122 -9.27 17.43 -10.20
C ALA A 122 -9.61 18.45 -9.10
N SER A 123 -10.28 19.54 -9.45
CA SER A 123 -10.69 20.58 -8.48
C SER A 123 -11.64 20.02 -7.42
N LYS A 124 -12.62 19.21 -7.82
CA LYS A 124 -13.60 18.60 -6.91
C LYS A 124 -12.93 17.59 -5.97
N VAL A 125 -11.99 16.80 -6.48
CA VAL A 125 -11.17 15.86 -5.69
C VAL A 125 -10.35 16.60 -4.65
N ILE A 126 -9.73 17.73 -4.99
CA ILE A 126 -8.96 18.54 -4.04
C ILE A 126 -9.85 18.99 -2.88
N VAL A 127 -11.06 19.49 -3.17
CA VAL A 127 -12.02 19.92 -2.14
C VAL A 127 -12.43 18.75 -1.24
N LEU A 128 -12.71 17.57 -1.82
CA LEU A 128 -13.08 16.37 -1.06
C LEU A 128 -11.93 15.83 -0.20
N LEU A 129 -10.69 15.89 -0.68
CA LEU A 129 -9.54 15.49 0.11
C LEU A 129 -9.30 16.46 1.27
N ARG A 130 -9.52 17.77 1.05
CA ARG A 130 -9.45 18.77 2.12
C ARG A 130 -10.53 18.52 3.17
N SER A 131 -11.78 18.27 2.77
CA SER A 131 -12.86 17.97 3.72
C SER A 131 -12.56 16.74 4.58
N SER A 132 -12.03 15.67 3.98
CA SER A 132 -11.58 14.49 4.73
C SER A 132 -10.38 14.79 5.63
N ALA A 133 -9.48 15.70 5.23
CA ALA A 133 -8.29 16.04 6.01
C ALA A 133 -8.62 16.84 7.27
N TRP A 134 -9.64 17.71 7.24
CA TRP A 134 -10.14 18.39 8.44
C TRP A 134 -10.61 17.38 9.49
N LEU A 135 -11.38 16.36 9.06
CA LEU A 135 -11.83 15.27 9.95
C LEU A 135 -10.69 14.36 10.43
N ASP A 136 -9.66 14.15 9.60
CA ASP A 136 -8.45 13.44 10.03
C ASP A 136 -7.69 14.22 11.10
N ALA A 137 -7.70 15.56 11.05
CA ALA A 137 -7.04 16.42 12.03
C ALA A 137 -7.80 16.50 13.35
N GLU A 138 -9.13 16.45 13.32
CA GLU A 138 -9.98 16.32 14.51
C GLU A 138 -9.88 14.93 15.16
N SER A 139 -9.48 13.92 14.39
CA SER A 139 -9.29 12.57 14.92
C SER A 139 -8.07 12.55 15.86
N PRO A 140 -8.15 11.85 17.01
CA PRO A 140 -7.04 11.80 17.95
C PRO A 140 -5.80 11.24 17.26
N ALA A 141 -4.68 11.95 17.40
CA ALA A 141 -3.39 11.49 16.90
C ALA A 141 -3.06 10.14 17.54
N ARG A 142 -2.55 9.19 16.75
CA ARG A 142 -1.95 7.99 17.33
C ARG A 142 -0.80 8.43 18.23
N PRO A 143 -0.68 7.86 19.44
CA PRO A 143 0.47 8.17 20.28
C PRO A 143 1.74 7.89 19.47
N PRO A 144 2.72 8.81 19.48
CA PRO A 144 3.96 8.59 18.77
C PRO A 144 4.58 7.27 19.27
N LYS A 145 5.21 6.53 18.36
CA LYS A 145 5.98 5.35 18.77
C LYS A 145 7.03 5.83 19.77
N SER A 146 7.03 5.24 20.97
CA SER A 146 8.05 5.54 21.98
C SER A 146 9.42 5.27 21.40
N ALA A 147 10.39 6.13 21.72
CA ALA A 147 11.77 5.90 21.32
C ALA A 147 12.26 4.56 21.87
N ILE A 148 13.05 3.85 21.06
CA ILE A 148 13.75 2.65 21.53
C ILE A 148 14.91 3.14 22.40
N HIS A 149 14.84 2.88 23.70
CA HIS A 149 15.89 3.24 24.65
C HIS A 149 16.87 2.10 24.88
N LEU A 150 18.06 2.42 25.41
CA LEU A 150 19.12 1.45 25.71
C LEU A 150 18.65 0.31 26.62
N HIS A 151 17.78 0.60 27.61
CA HIS A 151 17.27 -0.43 28.51
C HIS A 151 16.44 -1.50 27.78
N HIS A 152 15.76 -1.14 26.67
CA HIS A 152 15.07 -2.13 25.85
C HIS A 152 16.06 -3.11 25.22
N LEU A 153 17.21 -2.62 24.74
CA LEU A 153 18.27 -3.46 24.15
C LEU A 153 18.95 -4.34 25.20
N VAL A 154 19.22 -3.81 26.40
CA VAL A 154 19.78 -4.59 27.51
C VAL A 154 18.83 -5.71 27.90
N HIS A 155 17.53 -5.43 27.97
CA HIS A 155 16.51 -6.44 28.23
C HIS A 155 16.43 -7.49 27.12
N LEU A 156 16.46 -7.05 25.85
CA LEU A 156 16.47 -7.93 24.68
C LEU A 156 17.69 -8.86 24.70
N TYR A 157 18.88 -8.32 24.97
CA TYR A 157 20.12 -9.08 25.06
C TYR A 157 20.06 -10.12 26.20
N ALA A 158 19.65 -9.70 27.40
CA ALA A 158 19.54 -10.60 28.54
C ALA A 158 18.59 -11.78 28.27
N THR A 159 17.48 -11.51 27.55
CA THR A 159 16.46 -12.51 27.26
C THR A 159 16.85 -13.42 26.08
N TRP A 160 17.53 -12.90 25.04
CA TRP A 160 17.69 -13.61 23.76
C TRP A 160 19.10 -14.15 23.49
N ARG A 161 20.13 -13.75 24.26
CA ARG A 161 21.52 -14.21 24.05
C ARG A 161 21.71 -15.74 24.06
N GLY A 162 20.92 -16.44 24.87
CA GLY A 162 20.95 -17.90 25.01
C GLY A 162 19.91 -18.64 24.16
N GLY A 163 19.11 -17.90 23.39
CA GLY A 163 17.99 -18.43 22.62
C GLY A 163 18.40 -19.23 21.38
N ASP A 164 17.38 -19.63 20.63
CA ASP A 164 17.48 -20.27 19.32
C ASP A 164 18.21 -19.38 18.29
N PRO A 165 18.73 -19.97 17.21
CA PRO A 165 19.49 -19.23 16.19
C PRO A 165 18.75 -18.01 15.64
N PHE A 166 17.42 -18.09 15.47
CA PHE A 166 16.61 -16.97 15.00
C PHE A 166 16.60 -15.81 16.00
N LYS A 167 16.42 -16.07 17.31
CA LYS A 167 16.49 -15.01 18.34
C LYS A 167 17.85 -14.34 18.41
N ARG A 168 18.94 -15.10 18.22
CA ARG A 168 20.30 -14.53 18.16
C ARG A 168 20.47 -13.62 16.95
N ALA A 169 20.08 -14.09 15.76
CA ALA A 169 20.13 -13.28 14.54
C ALA A 169 19.26 -12.01 14.63
N ALA A 170 18.06 -12.11 15.22
CA ALA A 170 17.19 -10.96 15.44
C ALA A 170 17.77 -9.97 16.46
N LEU A 171 18.47 -10.46 17.49
CA LEU A 171 19.19 -9.62 18.46
C LEU A 171 20.36 -8.89 17.78
N ASP A 172 21.17 -9.59 17.00
CA ASP A 172 22.30 -9.00 16.26
C ASP A 172 21.80 -7.92 15.29
N LEU A 173 20.70 -8.20 14.56
CA LEU A 173 20.04 -7.23 13.69
C LEU A 173 19.54 -6.01 14.46
N ALA A 174 18.94 -6.20 15.65
CA ALA A 174 18.49 -5.10 16.50
C ALA A 174 19.66 -4.23 16.99
N LEU A 175 20.80 -4.83 17.34
CA LEU A 175 22.00 -4.13 17.77
C LEU A 175 22.60 -3.32 16.61
N VAL A 176 22.76 -3.93 15.43
CA VAL A 176 23.31 -3.24 14.24
C VAL A 176 22.39 -2.13 13.76
N THR A 177 21.08 -2.34 13.70
CA THR A 177 20.13 -1.28 13.32
C THR A 177 20.14 -0.11 14.29
N PHE A 178 20.22 -0.39 15.60
CA PHE A 178 20.24 0.66 16.62
C PHE A 178 21.51 1.49 16.57
N TRP A 179 22.69 0.86 16.59
CA TRP A 179 23.98 1.56 16.63
C TRP A 179 24.40 2.11 15.27
N GLY A 180 24.07 1.40 14.19
CA GLY A 180 24.34 1.84 12.83
C GLY A 180 23.38 2.91 12.33
N MET A 181 22.29 3.18 13.05
CA MET A 181 21.17 4.03 12.60
C MET A 181 20.67 3.64 11.18
N THR A 182 20.84 2.37 10.82
CA THR A 182 20.51 1.84 9.50
C THR A 182 19.06 1.42 9.45
N ARG A 183 18.44 1.56 8.27
CA ARG A 183 17.06 1.08 8.09
C ARG A 183 17.08 -0.43 8.02
N LEU A 184 16.07 -1.07 8.61
CA LEU A 184 15.93 -2.53 8.55
C LEU A 184 16.01 -3.06 7.11
N ALA A 185 15.39 -2.33 6.17
CA ALA A 185 15.40 -2.69 4.75
C ALA A 185 16.81 -2.66 4.12
N GLU A 186 17.76 -1.91 4.66
CA GLU A 186 19.15 -1.87 4.16
C GLU A 186 19.95 -3.08 4.66
N LEU A 187 19.59 -3.64 5.82
CA LEU A 187 20.27 -4.80 6.39
C LEU A 187 19.65 -6.14 5.96
N THR A 188 18.34 -6.18 5.73
CA THR A 188 17.63 -7.42 5.39
C THR A 188 17.50 -7.64 3.89
N TYR A 189 17.55 -6.57 3.09
CA TYR A 189 17.54 -6.66 1.64
C TYR A 189 18.89 -6.19 1.12
N CYS A 190 19.89 -7.08 1.21
CA CYS A 190 21.00 -7.02 0.28
C CYS A 190 20.43 -7.24 -1.13
N TRP A 191 20.57 -6.25 -2.00
CA TRP A 191 20.48 -6.50 -3.44
C TRP A 191 21.86 -6.28 -4.02
N GLU A 192 22.46 -7.37 -4.50
CA GLU A 192 22.95 -7.37 -5.89
C GLU A 192 21.75 -7.66 -6.80
#